data_AF-A0AAU3VCF3-F1
#
_entry.id   AF-A0AAU3VCF3-F1
#
_cell.length_a   1.000
_cell.length_b   1.000
_cell.length_c   1.000
_cell.angle_alpha   90.00
_cell.angle_beta   90.00
_cell.angle_gamma   90.00
#
_symmetry.space_group_name_H-M   'P 1'
#
loop_
_entity.id
_entity.type
_entity.pdbx_description
1 polymer ?
#
loop_
_entity_poly.entity_id
_entity_poly.type
_entity_poly.pdbx_seq_one_letter_code
_entity_poly.pdbx_strand_id
1 'polypeptide(L)'
;MPTSTPAPTRHVTALPPHVWFAGRLLEVLTGRRPITSLAGRMEPEAYDRLWDLVGARADWRYVSRGHLPRLLGPPRVCPVPDGTAVEVSAVVLLTPHVVRALAFRLERAGRQGPARAGGGTGTLTGTGWRCAAVEAQ
;
A
#
# COMPACT_ATOMS: atom_id res chain seq x y z
N MET A 1 41.02 14.90 23.14
CA MET A 1 40.18 13.70 22.90
C MET A 1 38.73 14.17 22.77
N PRO A 2 38.15 14.34 21.57
CA PRO A 2 36.72 14.64 21.45
C PRO A 2 35.90 13.36 21.60
N THR A 3 34.97 13.34 22.54
CA THR A 3 33.99 12.28 22.73
C THR A 3 32.92 12.40 21.65
N SER A 4 32.79 11.36 20.81
CA SER A 4 31.77 11.31 19.76
C SER A 4 30.40 11.05 20.39
N THR A 5 29.49 12.02 20.29
CA THR A 5 28.08 11.85 20.67
C THR A 5 27.38 10.99 19.61
N PRO A 6 26.76 9.85 19.96
CA PRO A 6 26.02 9.05 18.99
C PRO A 6 24.78 9.81 18.51
N ALA A 7 24.62 9.92 17.19
CA ALA A 7 23.50 10.56 16.53
C ALA A 7 22.17 9.84 16.85
N PRO A 8 21.04 10.56 16.96
CA PRO A 8 19.75 9.95 17.24
C PRO A 8 19.35 9.00 16.10
N THR A 9 19.25 7.71 16.40
CA THR A 9 18.65 6.70 15.53
C THR A 9 17.20 7.12 15.24
N ARG A 10 16.93 7.56 14.00
CA ARG A 10 15.57 7.75 13.50
C ARG A 10 14.86 6.39 13.55
N HIS A 11 14.01 6.20 14.56
CA HIS A 11 13.05 5.11 14.56
C HIS A 11 12.06 5.36 13.42
N VAL A 12 12.27 4.71 12.28
CA VAL A 12 11.28 4.65 11.22
C VAL A 12 10.12 3.82 11.75
N THR A 13 9.08 4.49 12.26
CA THR A 13 7.86 3.82 12.70
C THR A 13 7.30 3.02 11.54
N ALA A 14 7.18 1.71 11.70
CA ALA A 14 6.61 0.85 10.68
C ALA A 14 5.16 1.27 10.43
N LEU A 15 4.86 1.68 9.20
CA LEU A 15 3.51 2.04 8.80
C LEU A 15 2.60 0.80 8.84
N PRO A 16 1.35 0.89 9.35
CA PRO A 16 0.41 -0.22 9.32
C PRO A 16 0.19 -0.73 7.89
N PRO A 17 -0.03 -2.04 7.69
CA PRO A 17 -0.13 -2.64 6.36
C PRO A 17 -1.23 -2.02 5.51
N HIS A 18 -2.41 -1.76 6.10
CA HIS A 18 -3.53 -1.12 5.39
C HIS A 18 -3.21 0.30 4.91
N VAL A 19 -2.50 1.11 5.70
CA VAL A 19 -2.09 2.46 5.26
C VAL A 19 -1.03 2.38 4.17
N TRP A 20 -0.08 1.46 4.29
CA TRP A 20 0.94 1.24 3.27
C TRP A 20 0.33 0.82 1.94
N PHE A 21 -0.54 -0.18 1.93
CA PHE A 21 -1.21 -0.66 0.71
C PHE A 21 -2.09 0.43 0.10
N ALA A 22 -2.89 1.15 0.89
CA ALA A 22 -3.72 2.24 0.39
C ALA A 22 -2.89 3.32 -0.32
N GLY A 23 -1.75 3.71 0.27
CA GLY A 23 -0.82 4.67 -0.34
C GLY A 23 -0.21 4.14 -1.64
N ARG A 24 0.24 2.88 -1.67
CA ARG A 24 0.85 2.27 -2.87
C ARG A 24 -0.14 2.11 -4.01
N LEU A 25 -1.36 1.66 -3.73
CA LEU A 25 -2.42 1.55 -4.72
C LEU A 25 -2.76 2.91 -5.31
N LEU A 26 -2.87 3.95 -4.47
CA LEU A 26 -3.10 5.32 -4.93
C LEU A 26 -1.98 5.82 -5.85
N GLU A 27 -0.71 5.60 -5.48
CA GLU A 27 0.43 5.99 -6.30
C GLU A 27 0.44 5.28 -7.67
N VAL A 28 0.04 4.00 -7.72
CA VAL A 28 -0.04 3.24 -8.97
C VAL A 28 -1.19 3.73 -9.86
N LEU A 29 -2.39 3.90 -9.29
CA LEU A 29 -3.58 4.37 -10.01
C LEU A 29 -3.41 5.81 -10.54
N THR A 30 -2.66 6.64 -9.81
CA THR A 30 -2.32 8.02 -10.23
C THR A 30 -1.08 8.10 -11.10
N GLY A 31 -0.45 6.96 -11.43
CA GLY A 31 0.70 6.89 -12.35
C GLY A 31 2.00 7.43 -11.76
N ARG A 32 2.03 7.69 -10.45
CA ARG A 32 3.23 8.15 -9.72
C ARG A 32 4.20 7.01 -9.44
N ARG A 33 3.73 5.77 -9.52
CA ARG A 33 4.56 4.56 -9.44
C ARG A 33 4.15 3.52 -10.49
N PRO A 34 5.11 2.71 -10.96
CA PRO A 34 4.80 1.58 -11.81
C PRO A 34 4.08 0.49 -11.01
N ILE A 35 3.16 -0.22 -11.66
CA ILE A 35 2.44 -1.35 -11.06
C ILE A 35 3.36 -2.49 -10.63
N THR A 36 4.52 -2.65 -11.28
CA THR A 36 5.57 -3.61 -10.90
C THR A 36 6.12 -3.39 -9.50
N SER A 37 5.94 -2.19 -8.91
CA SER A 37 6.32 -1.94 -7.52
C SER A 37 5.51 -2.73 -6.48
N LEU A 38 4.39 -3.33 -6.90
CA LEU A 38 3.55 -4.22 -6.09
C LEU A 38 3.75 -5.71 -6.42
N ALA A 39 4.69 -6.06 -7.31
CA ALA A 39 5.01 -7.45 -7.61
C ALA A 39 5.43 -8.21 -6.35
N GLY A 40 4.86 -9.40 -6.14
CA GLY A 40 5.09 -10.22 -4.94
C GLY A 40 4.43 -9.70 -3.65
N ARG A 41 3.66 -8.60 -3.72
CA ARG A 41 2.83 -8.07 -2.62
C ARG A 41 1.33 -8.20 -2.90
N MET A 42 0.97 -8.75 -4.05
CA MET A 42 -0.40 -9.01 -4.47
C MET A 42 -0.53 -10.48 -4.87
N GLU A 43 -1.70 -11.07 -4.64
CA GLU A 43 -2.06 -12.32 -5.30
C GLU A 43 -2.25 -12.10 -6.81
N PRO A 44 -2.00 -13.11 -7.65
CA PRO A 44 -2.02 -12.97 -9.11
C PRO A 44 -3.31 -12.33 -9.64
N GLU A 45 -4.47 -12.79 -9.18
CA GLU A 45 -5.78 -12.30 -9.62
C GLU A 45 -6.00 -10.83 -9.23
N ALA A 46 -5.50 -10.43 -8.05
CA ALA A 46 -5.55 -9.05 -7.60
C ALA A 46 -4.62 -8.15 -8.41
N TYR A 47 -3.47 -8.67 -8.85
CA TYR A 47 -2.52 -7.96 -9.69
C TYR A 47 -3.11 -7.68 -11.07
N ASP A 48 -3.71 -8.70 -11.69
CA ASP A 48 -4.41 -8.56 -12.98
C ASP A 48 -5.57 -7.57 -12.86
N ARG A 49 -6.35 -7.65 -11.78
CA ARG A 49 -7.41 -6.67 -11.52
C ARG A 49 -6.89 -5.25 -11.38
N LEU A 50 -5.74 -5.05 -10.73
CA LEU A 50 -5.11 -3.74 -10.64
C LEU A 50 -4.64 -3.23 -12.00
N TRP A 51 -4.15 -4.11 -12.87
CA TRP A 51 -3.77 -3.78 -14.23
C TRP A 51 -4.96 -3.23 -15.03
N ASP A 52 -6.11 -3.91 -14.93
CA ASP A 52 -7.36 -3.45 -15.55
C ASP A 52 -7.81 -2.09 -14.99
N LEU A 53 -7.75 -1.92 -13.66
CA LEU A 53 -8.11 -0.65 -13.01
C LEU A 53 -7.20 0.49 -13.45
N VAL A 54 -5.90 0.24 -13.65
CA VAL A 54 -4.96 1.24 -14.15
C VAL A 54 -5.37 1.74 -15.54
N GLY A 55 -5.88 0.86 -16.40
CA GLY A 55 -6.45 1.25 -17.70
C GLY A 55 -7.78 1.98 -17.56
N ALA A 56 -8.72 1.40 -16.81
CA ALA A 56 -10.07 1.92 -16.63
C ALA A 56 -10.13 3.25 -15.86
N ARG A 57 -9.11 3.55 -15.04
CA ARG A 57 -8.96 4.78 -14.24
C ARG A 57 -7.85 5.69 -14.76
N ALA A 58 -7.63 5.72 -16.07
CA ALA A 58 -6.70 6.66 -16.69
C ALA A 58 -7.04 8.13 -16.37
N ASP A 59 -8.30 8.43 -16.08
CA ASP A 59 -8.77 9.74 -15.62
C ASP A 59 -8.11 10.16 -14.29
N TRP A 60 -7.84 9.24 -13.37
CA TRP A 60 -7.19 9.57 -12.10
C TRP A 60 -5.80 10.17 -12.31
N ARG A 61 -5.05 9.64 -13.29
CA ARG A 61 -3.73 10.15 -13.67
C ARG A 61 -3.82 11.55 -14.24
N TYR A 62 -4.83 11.81 -15.07
CA TYR A 62 -5.04 13.11 -15.69
C TYR A 62 -5.47 14.15 -14.67
N VAL A 63 -6.49 13.82 -13.86
CA VAL A 63 -7.07 14.71 -12.85
C VAL A 63 -6.06 15.06 -11.76
N SER A 64 -5.17 14.14 -11.39
CA SER A 64 -4.14 14.39 -10.37
C SER A 64 -2.90 15.12 -10.89
N ARG A 65 -2.82 15.47 -12.17
CA ARG A 65 -1.66 16.21 -12.70
C ARG A 65 -1.48 17.53 -11.96
N GLY A 66 -0.25 17.81 -11.52
CA GLY A 66 0.06 19.02 -10.75
C GLY A 66 -0.41 18.98 -9.30
N HIS A 67 -1.08 17.92 -8.86
CA HIS A 67 -1.50 17.72 -7.48
C HIS A 67 -0.75 16.54 -6.84
N LEU A 68 -0.77 16.49 -5.51
CA LEU A 68 -0.26 15.37 -4.74
C LEU A 68 -1.45 14.57 -4.17
N PRO A 69 -1.83 13.45 -4.81
CA PRO A 69 -2.88 12.59 -4.30
C PRO A 69 -2.56 12.08 -2.90
N ARG A 70 -3.57 12.05 -2.04
CA ARG A 70 -3.40 11.64 -0.63
C ARG A 70 -4.62 10.91 -0.09
N LEU A 71 -4.41 10.14 0.98
CA LEU A 71 -5.50 9.58 1.77
C LEU A 71 -6.25 10.70 2.50
N LEU A 72 -7.58 10.64 2.49
CA LEU A 72 -8.44 11.48 3.31
C LEU A 72 -8.68 10.77 4.65
N GLY A 73 -7.75 10.97 5.58
CA GLY A 73 -7.76 10.31 6.89
C GLY A 73 -7.28 8.84 6.84
N PRO A 74 -7.34 8.14 7.99
CA PRO A 74 -6.95 6.74 8.07
C PRO A 74 -7.95 5.83 7.33
N PRO A 75 -7.49 4.79 6.62
CA PRO A 75 -8.37 3.77 6.06
C PRO A 75 -9.22 3.09 7.13
N ARG A 76 -10.46 2.75 6.79
CA ARG A 76 -11.31 1.88 7.61
C ARG A 76 -10.91 0.43 7.38
N VAL A 77 -10.86 -0.35 8.45
CA VAL A 77 -10.45 -1.76 8.43
C VAL A 77 -11.55 -2.60 9.05
N CYS A 78 -12.04 -3.58 8.31
CA CYS A 78 -13.03 -4.57 8.74
C CYS A 78 -12.36 -5.95 8.77
N PRO A 79 -12.11 -6.55 9.93
CA PRO A 79 -11.56 -7.89 10.00
C PRO A 79 -12.58 -8.94 9.54
N VAL A 80 -12.12 -9.94 8.79
CA VAL A 80 -12.94 -11.10 8.43
C VAL A 80 -13.02 -12.05 9.63
N PRO A 81 -14.18 -12.70 9.90
CA PRO A 81 -14.38 -13.50 11.12
C PRO A 81 -13.37 -14.64 11.36
N ASP A 82 -12.78 -15.18 10.30
CA ASP A 82 -11.76 -16.24 10.37
C ASP A 82 -10.36 -15.73 10.78
N GLY A 83 -10.16 -14.41 10.87
CA GLY A 83 -8.90 -13.77 11.25
C GLY A 83 -7.77 -13.91 10.22
N THR A 84 -8.07 -14.41 9.02
CA THR A 84 -7.09 -14.62 7.94
C THR A 84 -6.94 -13.40 7.04
N ALA A 85 -7.99 -12.58 6.97
CA ALA A 85 -8.07 -11.44 6.08
C ALA A 85 -8.63 -10.19 6.77
N VAL A 86 -8.35 -9.03 6.18
CA VAL A 86 -8.97 -7.75 6.50
C VAL A 86 -9.44 -7.07 5.23
N GLU A 87 -10.67 -6.58 5.24
CA GLU A 87 -11.19 -5.69 4.20
C GLU A 87 -10.87 -4.25 4.59
N VAL A 88 -10.39 -3.47 3.62
CA VAL A 88 -9.95 -2.10 3.83
C VAL A 88 -10.68 -1.21 2.84
N SER A 89 -11.24 -0.11 3.36
CA SER A 89 -11.75 0.98 2.52
C SER A 89 -11.02 2.28 2.85
N ALA A 90 -10.61 3.00 1.82
CA ALA A 90 -9.91 4.27 1.93
C ALA A 90 -10.58 5.30 1.03
N VAL A 91 -10.71 6.52 1.54
CA VAL A 91 -11.11 7.68 0.74
C VAL A 91 -9.85 8.40 0.32
N VAL A 92 -9.75 8.78 -0.95
CA VAL A 92 -8.58 9.46 -1.51
C VAL A 92 -8.97 10.79 -2.13
N LEU A 93 -8.09 11.76 -1.98
CA LEU A 93 -8.15 13.03 -2.69
C LEU A 93 -7.19 12.95 -3.87
N LEU A 94 -7.70 13.10 -5.10
CA LEU A 94 -6.87 13.26 -6.29
C LEU A 94 -6.43 14.72 -6.46
N THR A 95 -7.32 15.64 -6.10
CA THR A 95 -7.12 17.09 -5.98
C THR A 95 -7.82 17.57 -4.71
N PRO A 96 -7.72 18.86 -4.32
CA PRO A 96 -8.46 19.39 -3.17
C PRO A 96 -9.99 19.24 -3.25
N HIS A 97 -10.55 19.02 -4.45
CA HIS A 97 -12.00 18.97 -4.69
C HIS A 97 -12.48 17.65 -5.28
N VAL A 98 -11.57 16.77 -5.72
CA VAL A 98 -11.92 15.47 -6.32
C VAL A 98 -11.64 14.36 -5.33
N VAL A 99 -12.73 13.79 -4.80
CA VAL A 99 -12.74 12.65 -3.90
C VAL A 99 -13.04 11.36 -4.67
N ARG A 100 -12.36 10.28 -4.31
CA ARG A 100 -12.56 8.92 -4.83
C ARG A 100 -12.46 7.90 -3.71
N ALA A 101 -12.86 6.66 -3.97
CA ALA A 101 -12.76 5.57 -3.02
C ALA A 101 -11.90 4.41 -3.55
N LEU A 102 -11.20 3.76 -2.62
CA LEU A 102 -10.47 2.52 -2.83
C LEU A 102 -10.99 1.48 -1.85
N ALA A 103 -11.22 0.27 -2.33
CA ALA A 103 -11.49 -0.89 -1.50
C ALA A 103 -10.48 -1.99 -1.85
N PHE A 104 -9.96 -2.68 -0.86
CA PHE A 104 -9.06 -3.80 -1.09
C PHE A 104 -9.06 -4.77 0.09
N ARG A 105 -8.75 -6.02 -0.19
CA ARG A 105 -8.65 -7.10 0.80
C ARG A 105 -7.19 -7.45 1.01
N LEU A 106 -6.75 -7.49 2.25
CA LEU A 106 -5.44 -7.99 2.63
C LEU A 106 -5.59 -9.36 3.28
N GLU A 107 -4.77 -10.31 2.86
CA GLU A 107 -4.68 -11.64 3.46
C GLU A 107 -3.30 -11.84 4.06
N ARG A 108 -3.23 -12.61 5.16
CA ARG A 108 -1.94 -12.96 5.74
C ARG A 108 -1.18 -13.87 4.79
N ALA A 109 0.00 -13.44 4.35
CA ALA A 109 0.92 -14.30 3.65
C ALA A 109 1.31 -15.42 4.63
N GLY A 110 0.93 -16.66 4.31
CA GLY A 110 1.41 -17.83 5.05
C GLY A 110 2.93 -17.76 5.18
N ARG A 111 3.47 -18.13 6.35
CA ARG A 111 4.91 -18.15 6.63
C ARG A 111 5.59 -19.07 5.62
N GLN A 112 6.03 -18.54 4.49
CA GLN A 112 6.90 -19.27 3.56
C GLN A 112 8.22 -19.56 4.29
N GLY A 113 8.73 -20.79 4.14
CA GLY A 113 9.85 -21.39 4.87
C GLY A 113 11.17 -20.61 4.85
N PRO A 114 12.21 -21.17 5.49
CA PRO A 114 13.17 -20.42 6.30
C PRO A 114 13.79 -19.26 5.54
N ALA A 115 13.73 -18.09 6.17
CA ALA A 115 14.53 -16.94 5.79
C ALA A 115 15.99 -17.40 5.66
N ARG A 116 16.52 -17.39 4.44
CA ARG A 116 17.97 -17.30 4.28
C ARG A 116 18.40 -16.05 5.02
N ALA A 117 19.14 -16.24 6.11
CA ALA A 117 19.71 -15.19 6.93
C ALA A 117 20.69 -14.37 6.08
N GLY A 118 20.14 -13.40 5.36
CA GLY A 118 20.88 -12.28 4.79
C GLY A 118 20.53 -11.06 5.63
N GLY A 119 21.45 -10.66 6.51
CA GLY A 119 21.31 -9.49 7.36
C GLY A 119 21.02 -8.24 6.54
N GLY A 120 19.81 -7.74 6.67
CA GLY A 120 19.39 -6.44 6.16
C GLY A 120 18.36 -5.88 7.11
N THR A 121 18.80 -4.99 7.99
CA THR A 121 17.95 -4.13 8.82
C THR A 121 17.17 -3.18 7.91
N GLY A 122 16.11 -3.70 7.29
CA GLY A 122 15.10 -2.93 6.59
C GLY A 122 13.76 -3.24 7.23
N THR A 123 13.24 -2.30 8.00
CA THR A 123 11.86 -2.32 8.52
C THR A 123 10.89 -2.29 7.33
N LEU A 124 10.60 -3.47 6.77
CA LEU A 124 9.74 -3.62 5.60
C LEU A 124 8.28 -3.47 6.05
N THR A 125 7.72 -2.32 5.71
CA THR A 125 6.29 -2.02 5.84
C THR A 125 5.45 -3.04 5.05
N GLY A 126 4.39 -3.57 5.65
CA GLY A 126 3.48 -4.56 5.03
C GLY A 126 3.99 -6.01 4.98
N THR A 127 5.00 -6.39 5.75
CA THR A 127 5.44 -7.80 5.83
C THR A 127 4.33 -8.71 6.37
N GLY A 128 4.19 -9.88 5.76
CA GLY A 128 3.19 -10.87 6.15
C GLY A 128 1.76 -10.61 5.64
N TRP A 129 1.55 -9.61 4.78
CA TRP A 129 0.27 -9.35 4.14
C TRP A 129 0.41 -9.26 2.62
N ARG A 130 -0.60 -9.76 1.90
CA ARG A 130 -0.74 -9.63 0.45
C ARG A 130 -2.10 -9.07 0.11
N CYS A 131 -2.16 -8.24 -0.91
CA CYS A 131 -3.44 -7.77 -1.45
C CYS A 131 -4.07 -8.88 -2.30
N ALA A 132 -5.24 -9.35 -1.90
CA ALA A 132 -5.97 -10.44 -2.56
C ALA A 132 -7.17 -9.96 -3.40
N ALA A 133 -7.63 -8.72 -3.20
CA ALA A 133 -8.64 -8.09 -4.04
C ALA A 133 -8.48 -6.57 -4.02
N VAL A 134 -8.83 -5.88 -5.11
CA VAL A 134 -8.77 -4.43 -5.21
C VAL A 134 -9.86 -3.87 -6.12
N GLU A 135 -10.43 -2.74 -5.71
CA GLU A 135 -11.44 -1.97 -6.41
C GLU A 135 -11.21 -0.46 -6.25
N ALA A 136 -11.61 0.32 -7.26
CA ALA A 136 -11.50 1.76 -7.25
C ALA A 136 -12.75 2.40 -7.87
N GLN A 137 -13.36 3.35 -7.15
CA GLN A 137 -14.57 4.08 -7.54
C GLN A 137 -14.25 5.56 -7.74
#